data_AF-A0A8C5D752-F1
#
_entry.id   AF-A0A8C5D752-F1
#
_cell.length_a   1.000
_cell.length_b   1.000
_cell.length_c   1.000
_cell.angle_alpha   90.00
_cell.angle_beta   90.00
_cell.angle_gamma   90.00
#
_symmetry.space_group_name_H-M   'P 1'
#
loop_
_entity.id
_entity.type
_entity.pdbx_description
1 polymer ?
#
loop_
_entity_poly.entity_id
_entity_poly.type
_entity_poly.pdbx_seq_one_letter_code
_entity_poly.pdbx_strand_id
1 'polypeptide(L)'
;MAVWTRADKNGQLDLLLRDRWIRVNAELTRETFTLTAEADTTAPGANHWDHSVSSVGLRNGMSNGNDPGLSPGNRAPSSGQDQRQGQCHGGRGRSSSPGRVARGHYDANYGPNSPGKYHNNGSNSDFGSPGSSYGSPGSSFGSRQGEAPVSLDGSSEAVRKVRVVKQESGGLGISIKGGRENRMPILISKIFPGLAADQSRALRVGDAILSVNGNDLREATHDLAVQALKKAGKEVTLEVKYIREVSPLFKKPSLVADLPWDGARPQSPNYSGSEDSGSPKNSSCSSSSSKDRKVINLKMCFISRNLTMPDLENRLLELHSPDGQHTVVLRCKDGPSANSWFTAIHTNVAALLPQTLAHINAYLGASSSTSTHPHLKHIGWLAEQVQLEGGRQQYRPLVMALTEKDILLFESVPWSREMWSLPLLTHPLLATRLVHSGSARGSPAQGADLVFATRTGTGRGIESHIFRVETHWDLSSWTRALVQGAHAASELIKEVSIGCTLNRQDVRLTLHYEKGFTVTREPTDPTGGAVLFRYPYEKLKMSADDGIRNLYLDFGGPEGEMVFDLHSGPKPVVFVLHSFLSAKLTRMGLLT
;
A
#
# COMPACT_ATOMS: atom_id res chain seq x y z
N MET A 1 -14.96 -3.79 -19.27
CA MET A 1 -14.24 -3.34 -18.06
C MET A 1 -15.28 -2.99 -17.00
N ALA A 2 -15.01 -3.19 -15.71
CA ALA A 2 -15.82 -2.56 -14.68
C ALA A 2 -15.46 -1.06 -14.62
N VAL A 3 -16.46 -0.19 -14.60
CA VAL A 3 -16.23 1.25 -14.37
C VAL A 3 -16.11 1.46 -12.87
N TRP A 4 -14.88 1.57 -12.38
CA TRP A 4 -14.63 1.99 -11.00
C TRP A 4 -15.14 3.42 -10.81
N THR A 5 -16.26 3.57 -10.12
CA THR A 5 -16.71 4.86 -9.60
C THR A 5 -15.74 5.33 -8.51
N ARG A 6 -14.66 6.01 -8.91
CA ARG A 6 -13.68 6.58 -7.97
C ARG A 6 -14.43 7.42 -6.93
N ALA A 7 -14.21 7.11 -5.66
CA ALA A 7 -14.97 7.66 -4.54
C ALA A 7 -14.21 8.84 -3.94
N ASP A 8 -14.76 10.04 -4.08
CA ASP A 8 -14.34 11.21 -3.32
C ASP A 8 -15.13 11.20 -1.98
N LYS A 9 -14.45 11.24 -0.83
CA LYS A 9 -15.07 11.04 0.50
C LYS A 9 -14.35 11.83 1.59
N ASN A 10 -15.10 12.48 2.48
CA ASN A 10 -14.56 13.20 3.64
C ASN A 10 -15.14 12.70 4.98
N GLY A 11 -14.50 13.08 6.09
CA GLY A 11 -15.00 12.86 7.45
C GLY A 11 -13.90 12.67 8.49
N GLN A 12 -14.27 12.66 9.78
CA GLN A 12 -13.34 12.46 10.89
C GLN A 12 -12.86 11.00 11.02
N LEU A 13 -11.60 10.84 11.35
CA LEU A 13 -10.94 9.60 11.77
C LEU A 13 -10.07 9.87 13.00
N ASP A 14 -9.71 8.83 13.75
CA ASP A 14 -8.62 8.90 14.72
C ASP A 14 -7.36 8.25 14.10
N LEU A 15 -6.27 9.00 14.02
CA LEU A 15 -4.95 8.54 13.56
C LEU A 15 -4.12 8.04 14.75
N LEU A 16 -3.43 6.90 14.62
CA LEU A 16 -2.43 6.46 15.58
C LEU A 16 -1.09 7.14 15.29
N LEU A 17 -0.53 7.86 16.27
CA LEU A 17 0.77 8.52 16.16
C LEU A 17 1.48 8.53 17.53
N ARG A 18 2.69 7.96 17.59
CA ARG A 18 3.50 7.87 18.83
C ARG A 18 2.64 7.36 20.00
N ASP A 19 2.03 6.20 19.77
CA ASP A 19 1.16 5.42 20.68
C ASP A 19 -0.10 6.15 21.19
N ARG A 20 -0.52 7.23 20.51
CA ARG A 20 -1.71 8.01 20.88
C ARG A 20 -2.64 8.19 19.69
N TRP A 21 -3.94 8.13 19.96
CA TRP A 21 -4.99 8.42 18.99
C TRP A 21 -5.23 9.93 18.92
N ILE A 22 -5.12 10.50 17.72
CA ILE A 22 -5.28 11.93 17.43
C ILE A 22 -6.41 12.11 16.44
N ARG A 23 -7.35 13.02 16.69
CA ARG A 23 -8.43 13.28 15.73
C ARG A 23 -7.90 14.04 14.51
N VAL A 24 -8.25 13.53 13.34
CA VAL A 24 -7.91 14.11 12.05
C VAL A 24 -9.16 14.21 11.18
N ASN A 25 -9.29 15.31 10.45
CA ASN A 25 -10.20 15.35 9.30
C ASN A 25 -9.52 14.66 8.12
N ALA A 26 -10.18 13.66 7.55
CA ALA A 26 -9.71 12.90 6.40
C ALA A 26 -10.47 13.30 5.13
N GLU A 27 -9.73 13.46 4.04
CA GLU A 27 -10.25 13.80 2.72
C GLU A 27 -9.61 12.86 1.68
N LEU A 28 -10.39 11.87 1.25
CA LEU A 28 -10.09 11.00 0.13
C LEU A 28 -10.53 11.68 -1.17
N THR A 29 -9.58 11.81 -2.09
CA THR A 29 -9.85 12.11 -3.50
C THR A 29 -9.52 10.90 -4.37
N ARG A 30 -9.86 10.99 -5.65
CA ARG A 30 -9.48 10.06 -6.73
C ARG A 30 -8.04 9.55 -6.72
N GLU A 31 -7.07 10.32 -6.22
CA GLU A 31 -5.63 10.00 -6.31
C GLU A 31 -4.85 10.24 -5.01
N THR A 32 -5.41 11.00 -4.06
CA THR A 32 -4.74 11.31 -2.79
C THR A 32 -5.65 11.07 -1.60
N PHE A 33 -5.05 10.69 -0.47
CA PHE A 33 -5.71 10.66 0.83
C PHE A 33 -5.04 11.69 1.73
N THR A 34 -5.80 12.67 2.19
CA THR A 34 -5.30 13.83 2.93
C THR A 34 -5.77 13.76 4.37
N LEU A 35 -4.85 13.90 5.32
CA LEU A 35 -5.13 13.96 6.76
C LEU A 35 -4.77 15.34 7.27
N THR A 36 -5.67 15.97 8.03
CA THR A 36 -5.44 17.27 8.68
C THR A 36 -5.73 17.17 10.17
N ALA A 37 -4.80 17.58 11.03
CA ALA A 37 -5.04 17.59 12.48
C ALA A 37 -6.08 18.65 12.86
N GLU A 38 -6.95 18.33 13.81
CA GLU A 38 -7.79 19.35 14.46
C GLU A 38 -6.90 20.17 15.41
N ALA A 39 -6.81 21.49 15.18
CA ALA A 39 -6.07 22.37 16.08
C ALA A 39 -6.92 22.64 17.33
N ASP A 40 -6.39 22.32 18.53
CA ASP A 40 -7.14 22.47 19.80
C ASP A 40 -7.72 23.89 19.95
N THR A 41 -9.03 24.04 19.81
CA THR A 41 -9.76 25.30 19.95
C THR A 41 -10.05 25.62 21.43
N THR A 42 -9.06 25.43 22.30
CA THR A 42 -9.08 25.85 23.71
C THR A 42 -8.93 27.37 23.82
N ALA A 43 -9.93 28.10 23.35
CA ALA A 43 -10.06 29.54 23.60
C ALA A 43 -10.57 29.76 25.04
N PRO A 44 -9.88 30.56 25.88
CA PRO A 44 -10.31 30.82 27.24
C PRO A 44 -11.44 31.86 27.25
N GLY A 45 -12.69 31.43 27.42
CA GLY A 45 -13.84 32.34 27.21
C GLY A 45 -15.22 31.87 27.68
N ALA A 46 -15.33 31.10 28.77
CA ALA A 46 -16.62 30.83 29.42
C ALA A 46 -16.45 30.56 30.93
N ASN A 47 -16.85 31.51 31.78
CA ASN A 47 -16.85 31.34 33.24
C ASN A 47 -18.23 30.91 33.75
N HIS A 48 -18.27 29.72 34.34
CA HIS A 48 -18.86 29.42 35.66
C HIS A 48 -20.28 29.92 36.00
N TRP A 49 -21.24 28.97 36.09
CA TRP A 49 -22.24 28.79 37.16
C TRP A 49 -22.86 27.38 36.97
N ASP A 50 -23.15 26.55 37.98
CA ASP A 50 -22.64 26.49 39.36
C ASP A 50 -22.73 25.03 39.89
N HIS A 51 -22.17 24.71 41.05
CA HIS A 51 -22.12 23.35 41.61
C HIS A 51 -23.38 22.93 42.38
N SER A 52 -23.78 21.66 42.22
CA SER A 52 -24.37 20.87 43.32
C SER A 52 -23.90 19.41 43.25
N VAL A 53 -23.58 18.83 44.40
CA VAL A 53 -23.04 17.46 44.53
C VAL A 53 -23.89 16.69 45.54
N SER A 54 -24.35 15.50 45.16
CA SER A 54 -24.92 14.53 46.09
C SER A 54 -24.68 13.09 45.62
N SER A 55 -23.80 12.39 46.34
CA SER A 55 -23.61 10.94 46.28
C SER A 55 -24.60 10.20 47.19
N VAL A 56 -24.60 8.85 47.15
CA VAL A 56 -25.46 7.93 47.93
C VAL A 56 -26.92 7.88 47.42
N GLY A 57 -27.62 6.74 47.37
CA GLY A 57 -27.20 5.35 47.53
C GLY A 57 -28.29 4.43 48.12
N LEU A 58 -28.40 3.20 47.58
CA LEU A 58 -29.04 1.99 48.14
C LEU A 58 -30.52 1.99 48.63
N ARG A 59 -31.25 0.95 48.14
CA ARG A 59 -32.39 0.19 48.75
C ARG A 59 -33.85 0.68 48.64
N ASN A 60 -34.68 -0.29 48.23
CA ASN A 60 -36.08 -0.63 48.61
C ASN A 60 -37.21 0.41 48.39
N GLY A 61 -38.45 0.01 48.04
CA GLY A 61 -38.97 -1.33 47.68
C GLY A 61 -40.51 -1.43 47.85
N MET A 62 -41.11 -2.53 47.34
CA MET A 62 -42.56 -2.89 47.41
C MET A 62 -43.48 -1.95 46.59
N SER A 63 -44.70 -2.30 46.10
CA SER A 63 -45.60 -3.48 46.13
C SER A 63 -46.66 -3.27 45.01
N ASN A 64 -47.45 -4.19 44.43
CA ASN A 64 -47.76 -5.64 44.52
C ASN A 64 -48.30 -6.09 43.12
N GLY A 65 -48.67 -7.34 42.80
CA GLY A 65 -48.66 -8.62 43.51
C GLY A 65 -49.92 -9.46 43.24
N ASN A 66 -49.78 -10.69 42.70
CA ASN A 66 -50.67 -11.86 42.91
C ASN A 66 -50.09 -13.14 42.26
N ASP A 67 -50.51 -14.29 42.79
CA ASP A 67 -49.98 -15.67 42.61
C ASP A 67 -51.14 -16.62 42.14
N PRO A 68 -51.04 -17.97 42.04
CA PRO A 68 -49.87 -18.88 41.94
C PRO A 68 -49.97 -19.95 40.81
N GLY A 69 -48.97 -20.85 40.68
CA GLY A 69 -48.92 -21.84 39.57
C GLY A 69 -48.04 -23.11 39.68
N LEU A 70 -47.88 -23.71 40.87
CA LEU A 70 -47.44 -25.12 41.12
C LEU A 70 -46.24 -25.77 40.35
N SER A 71 -45.08 -25.76 41.02
CA SER A 71 -44.02 -26.79 41.20
C SER A 71 -44.31 -28.29 40.90
N PRO A 72 -43.28 -29.21 40.91
CA PRO A 72 -41.86 -29.09 40.51
C PRO A 72 -41.21 -30.38 39.88
N GLY A 73 -39.94 -30.27 39.44
CA GLY A 73 -38.94 -31.38 39.44
C GLY A 73 -38.62 -32.06 38.09
N ASN A 74 -37.54 -32.85 37.94
CA ASN A 74 -36.41 -33.10 38.85
C ASN A 74 -35.14 -33.59 38.10
N ARG A 75 -33.99 -33.57 38.79
CA ARG A 75 -32.60 -34.01 38.48
C ARG A 75 -32.26 -34.91 37.25
N ALA A 76 -31.06 -34.64 36.71
CA ALA A 76 -30.21 -35.49 35.84
C ALA A 76 -29.51 -36.64 36.64
N PRO A 77 -28.50 -37.43 36.16
CA PRO A 77 -27.67 -37.35 34.94
C PRO A 77 -27.35 -38.73 34.28
N SER A 78 -26.14 -38.88 33.71
CA SER A 78 -25.51 -40.13 33.18
C SER A 78 -26.03 -40.63 31.82
N SER A 79 -25.35 -41.48 31.05
CA SER A 79 -23.91 -41.71 30.76
C SER A 79 -23.82 -42.84 29.72
N GLY A 80 -22.86 -42.84 28.79
CA GLY A 80 -22.63 -44.02 27.94
C GLY A 80 -21.79 -43.78 26.69
N GLN A 81 -20.81 -44.64 26.48
CA GLN A 81 -20.17 -44.88 25.17
C GLN A 81 -20.99 -45.95 24.44
N ASP A 82 -20.95 -46.02 23.10
CA ASP A 82 -20.19 -47.10 22.46
C ASP A 82 -19.92 -46.87 20.96
N GLN A 83 -19.06 -47.70 20.39
CA GLN A 83 -18.74 -47.77 18.96
C GLN A 83 -19.65 -48.75 18.23
N ARG A 84 -19.83 -48.58 16.90
CA ARG A 84 -19.60 -49.67 15.93
C ARG A 84 -19.57 -49.21 14.46
N GLN A 85 -18.99 -50.08 13.64
CA GLN A 85 -18.77 -49.91 12.20
C GLN A 85 -19.99 -50.40 11.40
N GLY A 86 -20.09 -49.98 10.12
CA GLY A 86 -21.09 -50.49 9.19
C GLY A 86 -20.79 -50.12 7.73
N GLN A 87 -19.92 -50.89 7.07
CA GLN A 87 -19.84 -50.91 5.60
C GLN A 87 -20.88 -51.88 5.03
N CYS A 88 -21.46 -51.58 3.87
CA CYS A 88 -21.60 -52.54 2.76
C CYS A 88 -22.17 -51.89 1.48
N HIS A 89 -22.07 -52.59 0.35
CA HIS A 89 -22.38 -52.11 -1.00
C HIS A 89 -23.83 -52.43 -1.47
N GLY A 90 -24.29 -51.71 -2.52
CA GLY A 90 -24.48 -52.41 -3.80
C GLY A 90 -25.72 -52.15 -4.67
N GLY A 91 -25.52 -51.46 -5.80
CA GLY A 91 -26.30 -51.58 -7.04
C GLY A 91 -27.72 -50.96 -7.10
N ARG A 92 -28.41 -50.94 -8.24
CA ARG A 92 -28.01 -50.93 -9.68
C ARG A 92 -29.27 -50.69 -10.56
N GLY A 93 -29.22 -49.82 -11.57
CA GLY A 93 -30.31 -49.55 -12.54
C GLY A 93 -30.42 -48.04 -12.83
N ARG A 94 -30.50 -47.47 -14.05
CA ARG A 94 -31.15 -47.84 -15.34
C ARG A 94 -32.68 -47.91 -15.23
N SER A 95 -33.49 -47.24 -16.08
CA SER A 95 -33.19 -46.55 -17.37
C SER A 95 -34.31 -45.61 -17.87
N SER A 96 -33.99 -44.83 -18.92
CA SER A 96 -34.89 -44.34 -20.00
C SER A 96 -35.72 -43.06 -19.80
N SER A 97 -35.63 -42.18 -20.81
CA SER A 97 -36.59 -41.11 -21.14
C SER A 97 -37.83 -41.68 -21.86
N PRO A 98 -38.91 -40.89 -22.06
CA PRO A 98 -39.03 -40.14 -23.33
C PRO A 98 -39.67 -38.73 -23.18
N GLY A 99 -39.75 -37.96 -24.28
CA GLY A 99 -40.29 -36.59 -24.29
C GLY A 99 -41.45 -36.34 -25.28
N ARG A 100 -41.94 -35.09 -25.29
CA ARG A 100 -42.88 -34.47 -26.26
C ARG A 100 -42.42 -33.00 -26.49
N VAL A 101 -42.46 -32.34 -27.67
CA VAL A 101 -43.44 -32.26 -28.78
C VAL A 101 -44.67 -31.40 -28.36
N ALA A 102 -45.09 -30.32 -29.04
CA ALA A 102 -44.97 -29.97 -30.47
C ALA A 102 -44.91 -28.45 -30.82
N ARG A 103 -44.51 -28.16 -32.07
CA ARG A 103 -45.01 -27.20 -33.12
C ARG A 103 -45.55 -25.78 -32.77
N GLY A 104 -45.45 -24.79 -33.68
CA GLY A 104 -45.01 -24.87 -35.09
C GLY A 104 -44.92 -23.54 -35.88
N HIS A 105 -44.83 -23.66 -37.21
CA HIS A 105 -44.52 -22.60 -38.20
C HIS A 105 -45.70 -21.69 -38.60
N TYR A 106 -45.35 -20.51 -39.11
CA TYR A 106 -45.76 -20.05 -40.45
C TYR A 106 -44.64 -19.20 -41.08
N ASP A 107 -44.45 -19.30 -42.40
CA ASP A 107 -43.30 -18.75 -43.14
C ASP A 107 -43.70 -17.69 -44.19
N ALA A 108 -42.82 -16.70 -44.39
CA ALA A 108 -42.48 -16.00 -45.67
C ALA A 108 -43.63 -15.38 -46.54
N ASN A 109 -43.39 -14.60 -47.60
CA ASN A 109 -42.17 -14.04 -48.21
C ASN A 109 -42.49 -12.73 -48.96
N TYR A 110 -41.48 -11.91 -49.31
CA TYR A 110 -41.31 -11.07 -50.52
C TYR A 110 -40.36 -9.87 -50.27
N GLY A 111 -39.48 -9.57 -51.24
CA GLY A 111 -38.66 -8.35 -51.34
C GLY A 111 -38.73 -7.79 -52.77
N PRO A 112 -37.71 -7.08 -53.33
CA PRO A 112 -36.45 -6.58 -52.74
C PRO A 112 -36.14 -5.08 -53.05
N ASN A 113 -35.01 -4.52 -52.56
CA ASN A 113 -34.21 -3.48 -53.28
C ASN A 113 -32.86 -3.10 -52.60
N SER A 114 -31.99 -2.35 -53.29
CA SER A 114 -30.64 -1.81 -52.91
C SER A 114 -30.28 -0.61 -53.84
N PRO A 115 -29.14 0.14 -53.76
CA PRO A 115 -27.98 0.20 -52.83
C PRO A 115 -27.89 1.59 -52.09
N GLY A 116 -26.79 2.15 -51.54
CA GLY A 116 -25.44 1.66 -51.15
C GLY A 116 -24.23 2.44 -51.74
N LYS A 117 -23.21 2.75 -50.88
CA LYS A 117 -21.82 3.31 -51.11
C LYS A 117 -21.53 4.83 -50.85
N TYR A 118 -20.53 5.09 -49.97
CA TYR A 118 -19.38 6.06 -50.02
C TYR A 118 -19.62 7.60 -50.26
N HIS A 119 -18.71 8.59 -50.02
CA HIS A 119 -17.29 8.67 -49.58
C HIS A 119 -16.89 10.09 -49.03
N ASN A 120 -15.88 10.16 -48.11
CA ASN A 120 -14.74 11.13 -47.98
C ASN A 120 -14.79 12.67 -47.69
N ASN A 121 -13.77 13.11 -46.91
CA ASN A 121 -12.94 14.38 -46.86
C ASN A 121 -13.43 15.80 -47.29
N GLY A 122 -12.83 16.84 -46.64
CA GLY A 122 -12.48 18.13 -47.32
C GLY A 122 -12.24 19.36 -46.42
N SER A 123 -11.15 20.12 -46.64
CA SER A 123 -10.71 21.31 -45.84
C SER A 123 -10.97 22.68 -46.52
N ASN A 124 -10.83 23.78 -45.74
CA ASN A 124 -10.72 25.22 -46.15
C ASN A 124 -12.01 25.89 -46.73
N SER A 125 -12.19 27.23 -46.75
CA SER A 125 -11.34 28.41 -46.40
C SER A 125 -12.16 29.64 -45.91
N ASP A 126 -11.49 30.56 -45.20
CA ASP A 126 -11.65 32.04 -45.11
C ASP A 126 -13.02 32.75 -45.07
N PHE A 127 -13.23 33.65 -44.08
CA PHE A 127 -13.25 35.13 -44.27
C PHE A 127 -13.61 35.91 -42.97
N GLY A 128 -13.04 37.13 -42.80
CA GLY A 128 -13.68 38.23 -42.04
C GLY A 128 -13.14 38.61 -40.63
N SER A 129 -12.83 39.91 -40.46
CA SER A 129 -12.69 40.62 -39.17
C SER A 129 -13.48 41.95 -39.28
N PRO A 130 -14.00 42.56 -38.19
CA PRO A 130 -13.23 43.44 -37.28
C PRO A 130 -13.63 43.26 -35.78
N GLY A 131 -13.19 44.02 -34.76
CA GLY A 131 -12.23 45.15 -34.60
C GLY A 131 -12.38 45.81 -33.19
N SER A 132 -11.59 46.86 -32.86
CA SER A 132 -11.50 47.56 -31.54
C SER A 132 -10.81 46.72 -30.43
N SER A 133 -9.71 47.13 -29.79
CA SER A 133 -9.46 48.32 -28.91
C SER A 133 -10.30 48.29 -27.63
N TYR A 134 -9.78 48.46 -26.40
CA TYR A 134 -8.51 49.07 -25.91
C TYR A 134 -7.82 48.11 -24.89
N GLY A 135 -6.68 48.35 -24.22
CA GLY A 135 -5.72 49.47 -24.12
C GLY A 135 -4.76 49.27 -22.91
N SER A 136 -3.74 50.11 -22.71
CA SER A 136 -2.83 50.05 -21.51
C SER A 136 -2.03 51.35 -21.27
N PRO A 137 -1.75 51.70 -20.01
CA PRO A 137 -0.54 52.41 -19.58
C PRO A 137 0.24 51.59 -18.51
N GLY A 138 1.49 51.88 -18.16
CA GLY A 138 2.42 52.92 -18.61
C GLY A 138 3.51 53.15 -17.54
N SER A 139 4.79 53.19 -17.91
CA SER A 139 5.94 53.14 -16.98
C SER A 139 6.68 54.46 -16.79
N SER A 140 7.27 54.70 -15.60
CA SER A 140 8.50 55.51 -15.36
C SER A 140 8.94 55.35 -13.89
N PHE A 141 10.15 54.91 -13.56
CA PHE A 141 11.49 55.54 -13.69
C PHE A 141 11.85 56.52 -12.54
N GLY A 142 12.98 56.25 -11.87
CA GLY A 142 13.62 57.11 -10.88
C GLY A 142 14.87 56.43 -10.30
N SER A 143 16.06 57.02 -10.47
CA SER A 143 17.35 56.46 -10.05
C SER A 143 18.39 57.56 -9.79
N ARG A 144 19.31 57.35 -8.83
CA ARG A 144 20.55 58.13 -8.62
C ARG A 144 21.55 57.36 -7.72
N GLN A 145 22.83 57.71 -7.83
CA GLN A 145 23.99 56.93 -7.36
C GLN A 145 24.72 57.55 -6.15
N GLY A 146 25.60 56.79 -5.49
CA GLY A 146 26.54 57.27 -4.46
C GLY A 146 27.30 56.12 -3.77
N GLU A 147 28.60 56.33 -3.47
CA GLU A 147 29.62 55.31 -3.16
C GLU A 147 30.65 55.90 -2.15
N ALA A 148 31.43 55.20 -1.32
CA ALA A 148 31.59 53.78 -0.89
C ALA A 148 32.43 53.84 0.45
N PRO A 149 33.21 52.85 0.96
CA PRO A 149 33.37 51.40 0.69
C PRO A 149 33.34 50.48 1.95
N VAL A 150 33.66 49.18 1.77
CA VAL A 150 33.99 48.12 2.76
C VAL A 150 33.31 48.04 4.15
N SER A 151 32.64 46.91 4.40
CA SER A 151 32.98 45.95 5.49
C SER A 151 32.17 44.66 5.36
N LEU A 152 32.77 43.50 5.68
CA LEU A 152 32.03 42.25 5.88
C LEU A 152 31.79 42.01 7.38
N ASP A 153 30.54 41.92 7.81
CA ASP A 153 30.15 41.10 8.97
C ASP A 153 28.68 40.64 8.84
N GLY A 154 28.34 39.52 9.47
CA GLY A 154 26.99 38.97 9.49
C GLY A 154 26.09 39.70 10.49
N SER A 155 24.84 40.00 10.10
CA SER A 155 23.91 40.84 10.87
C SER A 155 23.25 40.14 12.08
N SER A 156 24.09 39.62 12.97
CA SER A 156 23.75 39.31 14.36
C SER A 156 23.30 40.60 15.07
N GLU A 157 21.99 40.77 15.33
CA GLU A 157 21.49 41.94 16.07
C GLU A 157 22.23 42.13 17.41
N ALA A 158 22.67 43.36 17.66
CA ALA A 158 23.49 43.71 18.82
C ALA A 158 22.75 43.46 20.15
N VAL A 159 23.52 43.22 21.22
CA VAL A 159 22.98 43.09 22.58
C VAL A 159 22.43 44.44 23.04
N ARG A 160 21.16 44.46 23.47
CA ARG A 160 20.43 45.66 23.88
C ARG A 160 20.31 45.66 25.41
N LYS A 161 20.77 46.72 26.06
CA LYS A 161 20.61 46.93 27.51
C LYS A 161 19.33 47.72 27.76
N VAL A 162 18.35 47.07 28.38
CA VAL A 162 16.98 47.56 28.57
C VAL A 162 16.70 47.73 30.06
N ARG A 163 16.16 48.89 30.46
CA ARG A 163 15.88 49.22 31.86
C ARG A 163 14.37 49.39 32.05
N VAL A 164 13.78 48.60 32.96
CA VAL A 164 12.35 48.55 33.22
C VAL A 164 12.10 48.77 34.71
N VAL A 165 11.20 49.70 35.04
CA VAL A 165 10.76 49.97 36.42
C VAL A 165 9.44 49.27 36.66
N LYS A 166 9.35 48.46 37.73
CA LYS A 166 8.13 47.76 38.14
C LYS A 166 7.11 48.75 38.70
N GLN A 167 5.84 48.54 38.39
CA GLN A 167 4.72 49.31 38.97
C GLN A 167 4.51 48.89 40.43
N GLU A 168 3.96 49.77 41.27
CA GLU A 168 3.90 49.53 42.72
C GLU A 168 2.93 48.41 43.12
N SER A 169 1.98 48.08 42.24
CA SER A 169 1.08 46.92 42.34
C SER A 169 1.30 45.87 41.24
N GLY A 170 2.36 45.99 40.43
CA GLY A 170 2.51 45.25 39.18
C GLY A 170 3.89 44.60 38.97
N GLY A 171 3.88 43.30 38.64
CA GLY A 171 5.09 42.57 38.23
C GLY A 171 5.66 43.05 36.89
N LEU A 172 6.81 42.50 36.51
CA LEU A 172 7.54 42.90 35.28
C LEU A 172 6.71 42.75 33.98
N GLY A 173 5.75 41.83 33.95
CA GLY A 173 4.82 41.69 32.81
C GLY A 173 5.36 40.88 31.63
N ILE A 174 6.29 39.95 31.86
CA ILE A 174 6.79 38.99 30.85
C ILE A 174 6.57 37.55 31.32
N SER A 175 6.40 36.64 30.35
CA SER A 175 6.48 35.19 30.56
C SER A 175 7.67 34.63 29.81
N ILE A 176 8.57 33.92 30.50
CA ILE A 176 9.78 33.33 29.92
C ILE A 176 9.62 31.84 29.62
N LYS A 177 10.40 31.33 28.66
CA LYS A 177 10.59 29.90 28.35
C LYS A 177 12.07 29.61 28.16
N GLY A 178 12.42 28.33 28.11
CA GLY A 178 13.82 27.89 28.04
C GLY A 178 14.52 27.90 29.40
N GLY A 179 15.79 27.49 29.36
CA GLY A 179 16.64 27.15 30.49
C GLY A 179 17.63 26.06 30.08
N ARG A 180 18.78 26.00 30.78
CA ARG A 180 19.88 25.06 30.49
C ARG A 180 19.42 23.59 30.46
N GLU A 181 18.49 23.21 31.34
CA GLU A 181 17.91 21.86 31.38
C GLU A 181 17.18 21.48 30.08
N ASN A 182 16.61 22.46 29.38
CA ASN A 182 15.95 22.30 28.09
C ASN A 182 16.87 22.56 26.88
N ARG A 183 18.18 22.77 27.09
CA ARG A 183 19.17 23.17 26.06
C ARG A 183 18.75 24.41 25.25
N MET A 184 18.02 25.35 25.87
CA MET A 184 17.55 26.59 25.25
C MET A 184 17.91 27.80 26.13
N PRO A 185 18.27 28.96 25.54
CA PRO A 185 18.45 30.18 26.32
C PRO A 185 17.12 30.65 26.93
N ILE A 186 17.19 31.49 27.96
CA ILE A 186 16.01 32.13 28.56
C ILE A 186 15.39 33.12 27.57
N LEU A 187 14.15 32.89 27.15
CA LEU A 187 13.49 33.61 26.06
C LEU A 187 12.16 34.24 26.50
N ILE A 188 11.92 35.49 26.12
CA ILE A 188 10.63 36.16 26.31
C ILE A 188 9.59 35.54 25.35
N SER A 189 8.66 34.77 25.91
CA SER A 189 7.62 34.04 25.17
C SER A 189 6.30 34.80 25.03
N LYS A 190 6.02 35.71 25.96
CA LYS A 190 4.87 36.63 25.93
C LYS A 190 5.19 37.88 26.74
N ILE A 191 4.74 39.03 26.26
CA ILE A 191 4.65 40.27 27.02
C ILE A 191 3.16 40.51 27.30
N PHE A 192 2.82 40.93 28.52
CA PHE A 192 1.44 41.19 28.94
C PHE A 192 1.11 42.68 28.75
N PRO A 193 0.03 43.04 28.03
CA PRO A 193 -0.29 44.42 27.70
C PRO A 193 -0.58 45.26 28.95
N GLY A 194 -0.18 46.52 28.94
CA GLY A 194 -0.39 47.48 30.03
C GLY A 194 0.55 47.34 31.24
N LEU A 195 1.34 46.27 31.33
CA LEU A 195 2.33 46.09 32.40
C LEU A 195 3.69 46.70 32.05
N ALA A 196 4.60 46.77 33.03
CA ALA A 196 5.86 47.50 32.95
C ALA A 196 6.71 47.19 31.70
N ALA A 197 6.85 45.91 31.32
CA ALA A 197 7.57 45.51 30.10
C ALA A 197 6.92 46.04 28.80
N ASP A 198 5.59 46.00 28.70
CA ASP A 198 4.84 46.51 27.54
C ASP A 198 4.95 48.04 27.43
N GLN A 199 4.75 48.73 28.56
CA GLN A 199 4.92 50.19 28.68
C GLN A 199 6.34 50.64 28.31
N SER A 200 7.37 49.84 28.62
CA SER A 200 8.75 50.16 28.23
C SER A 200 8.98 50.15 26.71
N ARG A 201 8.19 49.39 25.95
CA ARG A 201 8.33 49.11 24.50
C ARG A 201 9.71 48.64 24.01
N ALA A 202 10.65 48.40 24.93
CA ALA A 202 12.04 48.07 24.63
C ALA A 202 12.31 46.56 24.60
N LEU A 203 11.48 45.76 25.27
CA LEU A 203 11.48 44.29 25.19
C LEU A 203 10.58 43.81 24.04
N ARG A 204 10.95 42.68 23.42
CA ARG A 204 10.20 42.03 22.33
C ARG A 204 9.99 40.55 22.63
N VAL A 205 8.91 39.97 22.12
CA VAL A 205 8.75 38.49 22.12
C VAL A 205 9.81 37.91 21.18
N GLY A 206 10.53 36.88 21.62
CA GLY A 206 11.71 36.35 20.92
C GLY A 206 13.06 36.98 21.33
N ASP A 207 13.07 37.92 22.27
CA ASP A 207 14.31 38.34 22.94
C ASP A 207 14.80 37.25 23.90
N ALA A 208 16.07 36.87 23.78
CA ALA A 208 16.79 36.07 24.76
C ALA A 208 17.37 36.97 25.84
N ILE A 209 17.12 36.66 27.12
CA ILE A 209 17.65 37.37 28.28
C ILE A 209 19.04 36.78 28.60
N LEU A 210 20.08 37.59 28.39
CA LEU A 210 21.46 37.23 28.66
C LEU A 210 21.86 37.57 30.10
N SER A 211 21.38 38.66 30.67
CA SER A 211 21.64 39.01 32.08
C SER A 211 20.50 39.79 32.73
N VAL A 212 20.44 39.74 34.07
CA VAL A 212 19.48 40.47 34.92
C VAL A 212 20.21 41.13 36.08
N ASN A 213 20.20 42.47 36.13
CA ASN A 213 20.93 43.29 37.10
C ASN A 213 22.43 42.93 37.23
N GLY A 214 23.05 42.46 36.13
CA GLY A 214 24.46 42.02 36.09
C GLY A 214 24.68 40.52 36.33
N ASN A 215 23.65 39.77 36.77
CA ASN A 215 23.74 38.32 36.87
C ASN A 215 23.53 37.68 35.49
N ASP A 216 24.51 36.94 34.98
CA ASP A 216 24.41 36.19 33.73
C ASP A 216 23.38 35.05 33.84
N LEU A 217 22.54 34.89 32.82
CA LEU A 217 21.51 33.84 32.71
C LEU A 217 21.70 32.90 31.52
N ARG A 218 22.78 33.03 30.72
CA ARG A 218 23.04 32.19 29.52
C ARG A 218 23.03 30.69 29.84
N GLU A 219 23.62 30.33 30.98
CA GLU A 219 23.74 28.96 31.48
C GLU A 219 22.78 28.66 32.66
N ALA A 220 21.83 29.54 32.94
CA ALA A 220 20.88 29.37 34.05
C ALA A 220 19.79 28.34 33.72
N THR A 221 19.31 27.65 34.74
CA THR A 221 18.07 26.85 34.62
C THR A 221 16.84 27.75 34.63
N HIS A 222 15.71 27.23 34.15
CA HIS A 222 14.44 27.97 34.11
C HIS A 222 14.09 28.61 35.47
N ASP A 223 14.15 27.84 36.55
CA ASP A 223 13.78 28.32 37.89
C ASP A 223 14.74 29.38 38.43
N LEU A 224 16.04 29.28 38.15
CA LEU A 224 17.02 30.31 38.52
C LEU A 224 16.74 31.62 37.79
N ALA A 225 16.35 31.57 36.51
CA ALA A 225 15.95 32.76 35.76
C ALA A 225 14.65 33.39 36.29
N VAL A 226 13.65 32.57 36.63
CA VAL A 226 12.42 33.04 37.30
C VAL A 226 12.74 33.68 38.65
N GLN A 227 13.62 33.08 39.45
CA GLN A 227 14.07 33.63 40.74
C GLN A 227 14.82 34.96 40.56
N ALA A 228 15.72 35.08 39.58
CA ALA A 228 16.44 36.31 39.29
C ALA A 228 15.50 37.47 38.91
N LEU A 229 14.53 37.23 38.03
CA LEU A 229 13.53 38.23 37.61
C LEU A 229 12.56 38.62 38.74
N LYS A 230 12.24 37.70 39.65
CA LYS A 230 11.47 37.97 40.87
C LYS A 230 12.29 38.77 41.89
N LYS A 231 13.54 38.39 42.14
CA LYS A 231 14.45 39.02 43.14
C LYS A 231 14.95 40.40 42.72
N ALA A 232 15.01 40.70 41.41
CA ALA A 232 15.27 42.05 40.93
C ALA A 232 14.22 43.04 41.51
N GLY A 233 14.66 44.19 42.01
CA GLY A 233 13.82 45.11 42.80
C GLY A 233 12.82 45.94 41.98
N LYS A 234 12.53 47.15 42.46
CA LYS A 234 11.68 48.13 41.74
C LYS A 234 12.27 48.49 40.37
N GLU A 235 13.58 48.41 40.20
CA GLU A 235 14.29 48.62 38.93
C GLU A 235 14.97 47.33 38.45
N VAL A 236 14.81 47.02 37.16
CA VAL A 236 15.38 45.85 36.50
C VAL A 236 16.12 46.29 35.24
N THR A 237 17.42 46.03 35.18
CA THR A 237 18.24 46.15 33.99
C THR A 237 18.43 44.77 33.38
N LEU A 238 18.05 44.61 32.13
CA LEU A 238 18.10 43.38 31.34
C LEU A 238 19.07 43.58 30.18
N GLU A 239 19.94 42.62 29.92
CA GLU A 239 20.69 42.58 28.66
C GLU A 239 20.04 41.52 27.78
N VAL A 240 19.54 41.92 26.62
CA VAL A 240 18.75 41.06 25.73
C VAL A 240 19.32 41.02 24.32
N LYS A 241 19.22 39.88 23.65
CA LYS A 241 19.53 39.72 22.22
C LYS A 241 18.31 39.16 21.51
N TYR A 242 17.89 39.79 20.42
CA TYR A 242 16.79 39.30 19.60
C TYR A 242 17.28 38.13 18.73
N ILE A 243 16.67 36.95 18.85
CA ILE A 243 17.10 35.76 18.10
C ILE A 243 16.03 35.37 17.07
N ARG A 244 16.16 35.92 15.86
CA ARG A 244 15.25 35.69 14.72
C ARG A 244 14.98 34.19 14.46
N GLU A 245 16.02 33.37 14.58
CA GLU A 245 16.00 31.93 14.29
C GLU A 245 15.24 31.08 15.32
N VAL A 246 14.82 31.63 16.46
CA VAL A 246 14.03 30.90 17.48
C VAL A 246 12.51 30.95 17.18
N SER A 247 12.09 31.71 16.17
CA SER A 247 10.72 31.75 15.64
C SER A 247 10.06 30.39 15.29
N PRO A 248 10.79 29.28 14.99
CA PRO A 248 10.19 27.94 14.88
C PRO A 248 9.74 27.34 16.21
N LEU A 249 10.46 27.60 17.31
CA LEU A 249 10.29 26.92 18.62
C LEU A 249 9.06 27.40 19.42
N PHE A 250 8.39 28.46 18.97
CA PHE A 250 7.10 28.90 19.53
C PHE A 250 5.88 28.21 18.90
N LYS A 251 6.08 27.32 17.92
CA LYS A 251 5.00 26.59 17.24
C LYS A 251 4.77 25.27 17.96
N LYS A 252 3.51 24.84 18.08
CA LYS A 252 3.21 23.44 18.46
C LYS A 252 3.97 22.52 17.48
N PRO A 253 4.57 21.40 17.92
CA PRO A 253 5.10 20.42 16.99
C PRO A 253 3.95 19.94 16.11
N SER A 254 4.15 19.90 14.79
CA SER A 254 3.09 19.38 13.91
C SER A 254 2.90 17.90 14.22
N LEU A 255 1.66 17.51 14.48
CA LEU A 255 1.37 16.12 14.78
C LEU A 255 1.20 15.29 13.50
N VAL A 256 0.85 15.92 12.38
CA VAL A 256 0.46 15.22 11.15
C VAL A 256 1.45 15.43 9.99
N ALA A 257 2.12 16.58 9.87
CA ALA A 257 3.15 16.75 8.82
C ALA A 257 4.42 15.93 9.12
N ASP A 258 4.71 15.69 10.41
CA ASP A 258 5.76 14.79 10.93
C ASP A 258 5.54 13.29 10.57
N LEU A 259 4.41 12.91 9.95
CA LEU A 259 4.19 11.54 9.49
C LEU A 259 5.29 11.12 8.49
N PRO A 260 6.07 10.07 8.74
CA PRO A 260 7.02 9.56 7.77
C PRO A 260 6.22 8.90 6.64
N TRP A 261 6.45 9.34 5.41
CA TRP A 261 5.74 8.92 4.19
C TRP A 261 6.45 9.42 2.92
N ASP A 262 7.14 10.56 3.03
CA ASP A 262 8.03 11.08 1.99
C ASP A 262 9.35 10.30 1.99
N GLY A 263 9.28 9.02 1.61
CA GLY A 263 10.45 8.25 1.21
C GLY A 263 11.22 8.98 0.09
N ALA A 264 12.54 8.83 0.08
CA ALA A 264 13.41 9.64 -0.77
C ALA A 264 13.03 9.52 -2.27
N ARG A 265 12.68 10.65 -2.89
CA ARG A 265 12.45 10.71 -4.34
C ARG A 265 13.74 10.29 -5.07
N PRO A 266 13.68 9.32 -6.01
CA PRO A 266 14.76 9.14 -6.97
C PRO A 266 14.99 10.44 -7.73
N GLN A 267 16.21 10.98 -7.72
CA GLN A 267 16.54 12.14 -8.51
C GLN A 267 16.68 11.71 -9.98
N SER A 268 15.79 12.20 -10.84
CA SER A 268 15.95 12.08 -12.29
C SER A 268 17.26 12.78 -12.70
N PRO A 269 18.15 12.13 -13.49
CA PRO A 269 19.39 12.75 -13.93
C PRO A 269 19.09 13.83 -14.99
N ASN A 270 19.14 15.10 -14.57
CA ASN A 270 18.94 16.25 -15.46
C ASN A 270 20.16 16.46 -16.38
N TYR A 271 20.10 15.89 -17.59
CA TYR A 271 21.02 16.23 -18.69
C TYR A 271 20.57 17.53 -19.39
N SER A 272 21.04 18.67 -18.89
CA SER A 272 21.06 19.93 -19.64
C SER A 272 22.14 20.86 -19.08
N GLY A 273 23.31 20.90 -19.71
CA GLY A 273 24.42 21.75 -19.30
C GLY A 273 24.27 23.18 -19.82
N SER A 274 24.32 24.14 -18.90
CA SER A 274 24.62 25.56 -19.18
C SER A 274 25.20 26.16 -17.91
N GLU A 275 26.52 26.40 -17.89
CA GLU A 275 27.22 26.97 -16.74
C GLU A 275 27.10 28.49 -16.71
N ASP A 276 26.21 29.04 -15.89
CA ASP A 276 26.37 30.39 -15.31
C ASP A 276 25.51 30.58 -14.04
N SER A 277 25.82 31.63 -13.27
CA SER A 277 25.03 32.22 -12.18
C SER A 277 24.74 31.32 -10.98
N GLY A 278 25.69 31.30 -10.04
CA GLY A 278 25.50 30.72 -8.71
C GLY A 278 24.37 31.41 -7.92
N SER A 279 23.36 30.64 -7.51
CA SER A 279 22.29 31.10 -6.60
C SER A 279 21.64 29.91 -5.88
N PRO A 280 21.59 29.88 -4.54
CA PRO A 280 21.01 28.76 -3.79
C PRO A 280 19.48 28.75 -3.92
N LYS A 281 18.96 27.80 -4.71
CA LYS A 281 17.51 27.61 -4.92
C LYS A 281 16.86 26.95 -3.70
N ASN A 282 16.55 27.75 -2.67
CA ASN A 282 15.73 27.34 -1.52
C ASN A 282 14.31 26.94 -1.96
N SER A 283 14.07 25.64 -2.14
CA SER A 283 12.75 25.06 -2.46
C SER A 283 11.83 24.97 -1.23
N SER A 284 11.61 26.09 -0.53
CA SER A 284 10.90 26.10 0.76
C SER A 284 10.02 27.34 1.00
N CYS A 285 9.13 27.68 0.06
CA CYS A 285 8.17 28.78 0.24
C CYS A 285 6.77 28.52 -0.38
N SER A 286 5.90 27.79 0.33
CA SER A 286 4.46 27.84 0.09
C SER A 286 3.64 27.74 1.39
N SER A 287 2.75 28.72 1.60
CA SER A 287 1.69 28.78 2.64
C SER A 287 2.08 28.48 4.10
N SER A 288 2.05 29.52 4.95
CA SER A 288 2.15 29.40 6.42
C SER A 288 0.92 28.78 7.12
N SER A 289 -0.06 28.28 6.35
CA SER A 289 -1.27 27.58 6.81
C SER A 289 -1.23 26.05 6.63
N SER A 290 -0.20 25.52 5.97
CA SER A 290 -0.11 24.10 5.56
C SER A 290 0.34 23.12 6.65
N LYS A 291 0.71 23.61 7.84
CA LYS A 291 1.63 22.91 8.73
C LYS A 291 1.10 21.64 9.40
N ASP A 292 -0.20 21.43 9.52
CA ASP A 292 -0.79 20.24 10.17
C ASP A 292 -1.56 19.34 9.19
N ARG A 293 -1.13 19.31 7.93
CA ARG A 293 -1.74 18.51 6.87
C ARG A 293 -0.72 17.60 6.17
N LYS A 294 -1.05 16.31 6.07
CA LYS A 294 -0.32 15.31 5.27
C LYS A 294 -1.14 14.93 4.05
N VAL A 295 -0.48 14.80 2.89
CA VAL A 295 -1.10 14.32 1.65
C VAL A 295 -0.40 13.04 1.23
N ILE A 296 -1.14 11.94 1.19
CA ILE A 296 -0.67 10.62 0.76
C ILE A 296 -1.11 10.42 -0.70
N ASN A 297 -0.19 10.06 -1.58
CA ASN A 297 -0.54 9.63 -2.95
C ASN A 297 -0.89 8.13 -2.92
N LEU A 298 -2.07 7.76 -3.44
CA LEU A 298 -2.60 6.40 -3.38
C LEU A 298 -1.98 5.41 -4.39
N LYS A 299 -1.19 5.90 -5.35
CA LYS A 299 -0.58 5.07 -6.39
C LYS A 299 0.30 3.98 -5.77
N MET A 300 -0.12 2.72 -5.94
CA MET A 300 0.55 1.52 -5.37
C MET A 300 0.66 1.51 -3.84
N CYS A 301 -0.21 2.22 -3.11
CA CYS A 301 -0.37 1.98 -1.67
C CYS A 301 -1.05 0.63 -1.42
N PHE A 302 -0.86 0.07 -0.23
CA PHE A 302 -1.57 -1.12 0.25
C PHE A 302 -2.51 -0.71 1.38
N ILE A 303 -3.82 -0.89 1.22
CA ILE A 303 -4.75 -0.82 2.35
C ILE A 303 -5.09 -2.23 2.81
N SER A 304 -4.95 -2.48 4.11
CA SER A 304 -5.26 -3.75 4.76
C SER A 304 -6.02 -3.55 6.07
N ARG A 305 -6.53 -4.63 6.67
CA ARG A 305 -7.22 -4.61 7.97
C ARG A 305 -6.77 -5.78 8.83
N ASN A 306 -6.42 -5.58 10.10
CA ASN A 306 -5.98 -6.67 10.97
C ASN A 306 -4.82 -7.47 10.33
N LEU A 307 -3.72 -6.77 10.02
CA LEU A 307 -2.52 -7.32 9.40
C LEU A 307 -1.33 -7.23 10.36
N THR A 308 -1.04 -6.04 10.88
CA THR A 308 -0.04 -5.83 11.95
C THR A 308 -0.67 -5.61 13.32
N MET A 309 -1.88 -5.04 13.37
CA MET A 309 -2.57 -4.69 14.61
C MET A 309 -3.86 -5.52 14.81
N PRO A 310 -4.02 -6.24 15.94
CA PRO A 310 -5.22 -7.03 16.18
C PRO A 310 -6.46 -6.16 16.42
N ASP A 311 -7.51 -6.36 15.63
CA ASP A 311 -8.72 -5.53 15.61
C ASP A 311 -10.00 -6.35 15.87
N LEU A 312 -10.29 -6.60 17.16
CA LEU A 312 -11.48 -7.32 17.59
C LEU A 312 -12.80 -6.57 17.30
N GLU A 313 -12.74 -5.25 17.08
CA GLU A 313 -13.91 -4.39 16.87
C GLU A 313 -14.21 -4.14 15.38
N ASN A 314 -13.31 -4.59 14.49
CA ASN A 314 -13.32 -4.31 13.05
C ASN A 314 -13.30 -2.80 12.73
N ARG A 315 -12.68 -1.96 13.57
CA ARG A 315 -12.66 -0.49 13.42
C ARG A 315 -11.36 0.07 12.83
N LEU A 316 -10.32 -0.74 12.66
CA LEU A 316 -9.00 -0.33 12.21
C LEU A 316 -8.81 -0.54 10.70
N LEU A 317 -8.03 0.36 10.10
CA LEU A 317 -7.51 0.31 8.75
C LEU A 317 -6.01 0.59 8.80
N GLU A 318 -5.21 -0.20 8.08
CA GLU A 318 -3.77 0.00 7.93
C GLU A 318 -3.50 0.42 6.48
N LEU A 319 -2.96 1.63 6.27
CA LEU A 319 -2.55 2.12 4.95
C LEU A 319 -1.03 2.15 4.89
N HIS A 320 -0.43 1.24 4.11
CA HIS A 320 1.01 1.13 3.91
C HIS A 320 1.44 1.81 2.61
N SER A 321 2.63 2.41 2.64
CA SER A 321 3.27 3.09 1.52
C SER A 321 3.77 2.14 0.42
N PRO A 322 4.02 2.64 -0.80
CA PRO A 322 4.56 1.81 -1.89
C PRO A 322 6.00 1.32 -1.66
N ASP A 323 6.74 1.94 -0.73
CA ASP A 323 8.07 1.48 -0.30
C ASP A 323 8.02 0.43 0.83
N GLY A 324 6.84 0.14 1.39
CA GLY A 324 6.67 -0.79 2.52
C GLY A 324 7.19 -0.29 3.87
N GLN A 325 7.83 0.88 3.93
CA GLN A 325 8.51 1.40 5.14
C GLN A 325 7.58 2.22 6.05
N HIS A 326 6.43 2.68 5.55
CA HIS A 326 5.56 3.63 6.23
C HIS A 326 4.15 3.07 6.36
N THR A 327 3.61 3.05 7.58
CA THR A 327 2.24 2.59 7.86
C THR A 327 1.46 3.67 8.60
N VAL A 328 0.27 3.98 8.11
CA VAL A 328 -0.71 4.88 8.73
C VAL A 328 -1.87 4.03 9.24
N VAL A 329 -1.99 3.91 10.56
CA VAL A 329 -3.09 3.17 11.21
C VAL A 329 -4.19 4.15 11.59
N LEU A 330 -5.40 3.88 11.10
CA LEU A 330 -6.59 4.71 11.24
C LEU A 330 -7.66 3.93 11.99
N ARG A 331 -8.34 4.58 12.93
CA ARG A 331 -9.53 4.06 13.60
C ARG A 331 -10.77 4.84 13.17
N CYS A 332 -11.77 4.13 12.69
CA CYS A 332 -13.09 4.68 12.41
C CYS A 332 -14.01 4.58 13.64
N LYS A 333 -15.12 5.32 13.60
CA LYS A 333 -16.15 5.31 14.66
C LYS A 333 -16.65 3.89 14.99
N ASP A 334 -16.95 3.12 13.95
CA ASP A 334 -17.61 1.82 13.99
C ASP A 334 -17.20 0.96 12.78
N GLY A 335 -17.46 -0.35 12.84
CA GLY A 335 -17.08 -1.32 11.80
C GLY A 335 -17.68 -1.06 10.41
N PRO A 336 -18.97 -0.65 10.29
CA PRO A 336 -19.55 -0.21 9.01
C PRO A 336 -18.83 1.03 8.43
N SER A 337 -18.47 2.01 9.25
CA SER A 337 -17.70 3.18 8.84
C SER A 337 -16.29 2.79 8.36
N ALA A 338 -15.62 1.88 9.07
CA ALA A 338 -14.33 1.30 8.65
C ALA A 338 -14.45 0.58 7.31
N ASN A 339 -15.49 -0.25 7.12
CA ASN A 339 -15.74 -0.93 5.84
C ASN A 339 -15.99 0.08 4.70
N SER A 340 -16.75 1.14 4.96
CA SER A 340 -17.00 2.22 3.99
C SER A 340 -15.73 3.00 3.62
N TRP A 341 -14.83 3.27 4.57
CA TRP A 341 -13.54 3.89 4.30
C TRP A 341 -12.58 2.95 3.57
N PHE A 342 -12.52 1.68 3.98
CA PHE A 342 -11.75 0.63 3.30
C PHE A 342 -12.12 0.54 1.82
N THR A 343 -13.40 0.30 1.51
CA THR A 343 -13.86 0.12 0.12
C THR A 343 -13.60 1.35 -0.74
N ALA A 344 -13.73 2.57 -0.19
CA ALA A 344 -13.47 3.80 -0.92
C ALA A 344 -11.98 3.98 -1.26
N ILE A 345 -11.08 3.77 -0.29
CA ILE A 345 -9.62 3.86 -0.50
C ILE A 345 -9.15 2.74 -1.44
N HIS A 346 -9.57 1.50 -1.21
CA HIS A 346 -9.24 0.33 -2.04
C HIS A 346 -9.69 0.54 -3.50
N THR A 347 -10.91 1.04 -3.71
CA THR A 347 -11.43 1.38 -5.06
C THR A 347 -10.56 2.40 -5.78
N ASN A 348 -10.10 3.46 -5.09
CA ASN A 348 -9.25 4.48 -5.71
C ASN A 348 -7.84 3.95 -6.01
N VAL A 349 -7.25 3.13 -5.12
CA VAL A 349 -5.99 2.41 -5.38
C VAL A 349 -6.12 1.48 -6.60
N ALA A 350 -7.15 0.65 -6.64
CA ALA A 350 -7.42 -0.28 -7.74
C ALA A 350 -7.65 0.46 -9.08
N ALA A 351 -8.32 1.61 -9.05
CA ALA A 351 -8.54 2.47 -10.21
C ALA A 351 -7.28 3.21 -10.72
N LEU A 352 -6.14 3.10 -10.02
CA LEU A 352 -4.82 3.60 -10.45
C LEU A 352 -3.91 2.48 -11.00
N LEU A 353 -4.22 1.19 -10.74
CA LEU A 353 -3.39 0.06 -11.17
C LEU A 353 -3.24 -0.03 -12.71
N PRO A 354 -4.28 0.13 -13.57
CA PRO A 354 -4.11 0.01 -15.02
C PRO A 354 -3.19 1.07 -15.62
N GLN A 355 -3.31 2.31 -15.13
CA GLN A 355 -2.43 3.43 -15.53
C GLN A 355 -1.00 3.19 -15.06
N THR A 356 -0.82 2.62 -13.87
CA THR A 356 0.50 2.31 -13.31
C THR A 356 1.18 1.16 -14.05
N LEU A 357 0.46 0.09 -14.36
CA LEU A 357 0.96 -1.04 -15.15
C LEU A 357 1.36 -0.61 -16.58
N ALA A 358 0.55 0.24 -17.23
CA ALA A 358 0.90 0.81 -18.53
C ALA A 358 2.19 1.66 -18.46
N HIS A 359 2.33 2.49 -17.42
CA HIS A 359 3.54 3.28 -17.19
C HIS A 359 4.78 2.41 -16.91
N ILE A 360 4.65 1.34 -16.12
CA ILE A 360 5.75 0.39 -15.86
C ILE A 360 6.18 -0.29 -17.16
N ASN A 361 5.24 -0.83 -17.95
CA ASN A 361 5.55 -1.47 -19.22
C ASN A 361 6.22 -0.52 -20.22
N ALA A 362 5.76 0.74 -20.30
CA ALA A 362 6.41 1.76 -21.11
C ALA A 362 7.85 2.06 -20.61
N TYR A 363 8.04 2.24 -19.30
CA TYR A 363 9.34 2.51 -18.69
C TYR A 363 10.34 1.35 -18.86
N LEU A 364 9.88 0.10 -18.77
CA LEU A 364 10.73 -1.08 -19.01
C LEU A 364 11.08 -1.24 -20.49
N GLY A 365 10.14 -1.04 -21.42
CA GLY A 365 10.40 -1.17 -22.85
C GLY A 365 11.23 -0.03 -23.47
N ALA A 366 11.12 1.21 -22.95
CA ALA A 366 11.66 2.42 -23.59
C ALA A 366 13.20 2.57 -23.62
N SER A 367 13.98 1.53 -23.30
CA SER A 367 15.44 1.55 -23.50
C SER A 367 16.05 0.20 -23.91
N SER A 368 15.24 -0.74 -24.40
CA SER A 368 15.71 -2.06 -24.80
C SER A 368 15.48 -2.30 -26.30
N SER A 369 16.53 -2.16 -27.12
CA SER A 369 16.52 -2.57 -28.53
C SER A 369 16.40 -4.09 -28.71
N THR A 370 16.71 -4.85 -27.66
CA THR A 370 16.48 -6.29 -27.53
C THR A 370 15.45 -6.56 -26.42
N SER A 371 14.38 -7.28 -26.72
CA SER A 371 13.20 -7.51 -25.84
C SER A 371 13.49 -8.40 -24.63
N THR A 372 14.28 -7.89 -23.68
CA THR A 372 14.83 -8.64 -22.54
C THR A 372 14.14 -8.34 -21.21
N HIS A 373 13.52 -7.16 -21.06
CA HIS A 373 12.76 -6.83 -19.86
C HIS A 373 11.36 -7.50 -19.87
N PRO A 374 10.87 -7.99 -18.71
CA PRO A 374 9.60 -8.68 -18.64
C PRO A 374 8.42 -7.73 -18.91
N HIS A 375 7.55 -8.11 -19.83
CA HIS A 375 6.26 -7.43 -20.02
C HIS A 375 5.29 -7.89 -18.92
N LEU A 376 4.78 -6.92 -18.16
CA LEU A 376 3.95 -7.09 -16.98
C LEU A 376 2.46 -7.23 -17.35
N LYS A 377 1.80 -8.29 -16.90
CA LYS A 377 0.36 -8.55 -17.10
C LYS A 377 -0.49 -8.26 -15.85
N HIS A 378 0.07 -8.41 -14.65
CA HIS A 378 -0.60 -8.04 -13.40
C HIS A 378 0.41 -7.62 -12.33
N ILE A 379 0.03 -6.74 -11.41
CA ILE A 379 0.83 -6.33 -10.25
C ILE A 379 -0.09 -5.84 -9.13
N GLY A 380 0.28 -6.12 -7.89
CA GLY A 380 -0.38 -5.56 -6.71
C GLY A 380 0.23 -6.07 -5.41
N TRP A 381 -0.24 -5.51 -4.31
CA TRP A 381 0.10 -5.96 -2.96
C TRP A 381 -0.72 -7.17 -2.54
N LEU A 382 -0.08 -8.03 -1.76
CA LEU A 382 -0.61 -9.22 -1.10
C LEU A 382 -0.02 -9.29 0.32
N ALA A 383 -0.51 -10.22 1.13
CA ALA A 383 0.20 -10.61 2.35
C ALA A 383 0.53 -12.12 2.35
N GLU A 384 1.81 -12.45 2.34
CA GLU A 384 2.34 -13.82 2.36
C GLU A 384 2.27 -14.40 3.78
N GLN A 385 1.79 -15.64 3.91
CA GLN A 385 1.81 -16.36 5.17
C GLN A 385 3.21 -16.91 5.45
N VAL A 386 3.90 -16.31 6.42
CA VAL A 386 5.20 -16.73 6.91
C VAL A 386 5.03 -17.59 8.17
N GLN A 387 5.75 -18.71 8.22
CA GLN A 387 5.78 -19.61 9.36
C GLN A 387 6.92 -19.19 10.30
N LEU A 388 6.58 -18.73 11.49
CA LEU A 388 7.55 -18.31 12.52
C LEU A 388 8.06 -19.48 13.35
N GLU A 389 9.21 -19.28 14.00
CA GLU A 389 9.70 -20.16 15.05
C GLU A 389 8.63 -20.37 16.15
N GLY A 390 8.57 -21.58 16.70
CA GLY A 390 7.51 -21.97 17.64
C GLY A 390 6.14 -22.21 17.00
N GLY A 391 6.05 -22.34 15.67
CA GLY A 391 4.84 -22.82 14.98
C GLY A 391 3.73 -21.79 14.77
N ARG A 392 3.99 -20.51 15.07
CA ARG A 392 3.03 -19.42 14.81
C ARG A 392 3.04 -19.01 13.34
N GLN A 393 1.90 -18.54 12.85
CA GLN A 393 1.74 -18.00 11.49
C GLN A 393 1.52 -16.49 11.57
N GLN A 394 2.20 -15.74 10.70
CA GLN A 394 2.03 -14.31 10.53
C GLN A 394 1.95 -13.97 9.04
N TYR A 395 1.17 -12.95 8.68
CA TYR A 395 1.14 -12.43 7.33
C TYR A 395 2.15 -11.27 7.16
N ARG A 396 2.96 -11.31 6.11
CA ARG A 396 3.94 -10.27 5.73
C ARG A 396 3.51 -9.59 4.43
N PRO A 397 3.44 -8.24 4.34
CA PRO A 397 3.19 -7.57 3.06
C PRO A 397 4.24 -7.95 2.01
N LEU A 398 3.81 -8.14 0.75
CA LEU A 398 4.70 -8.16 -0.41
C LEU A 398 4.00 -7.69 -1.68
N VAL A 399 4.78 -7.34 -2.69
CA VAL A 399 4.30 -7.06 -4.05
C VAL A 399 4.52 -8.30 -4.91
N MET A 400 3.44 -8.83 -5.49
CA MET A 400 3.52 -9.84 -6.55
C MET A 400 3.38 -9.15 -7.91
N ALA A 401 4.13 -9.63 -8.90
CA ALA A 401 4.10 -9.20 -10.29
C ALA A 401 4.05 -10.42 -11.22
N LEU A 402 3.12 -10.44 -12.16
CA LEU A 402 2.97 -11.51 -13.16
C LEU A 402 3.46 -11.01 -14.52
N THR A 403 4.49 -11.67 -15.06
CA THR A 403 5.03 -11.41 -16.39
C THR A 403 4.32 -12.27 -17.45
N GLU A 404 4.85 -12.34 -18.67
CA GLU A 404 4.42 -13.30 -19.69
C GLU A 404 4.88 -14.75 -19.43
N LYS A 405 5.78 -14.96 -18.48
CA LYS A 405 6.45 -16.26 -18.23
C LYS A 405 6.61 -16.63 -16.76
N ASP A 406 6.60 -15.65 -15.85
CA ASP A 406 7.07 -15.79 -14.47
C ASP A 406 6.18 -15.03 -13.47
N ILE A 407 6.18 -15.50 -12.22
CA ILE A 407 5.76 -14.78 -11.03
C ILE A 407 7.02 -14.20 -10.39
N LEU A 408 7.03 -12.90 -10.12
CA LEU A 408 8.08 -12.19 -9.39
C LEU A 408 7.52 -11.68 -8.06
N LEU A 409 8.26 -11.88 -6.96
CA LEU A 409 7.91 -11.38 -5.63
C LEU A 409 8.93 -10.33 -5.17
N PHE A 410 8.46 -9.22 -4.61
CA PHE A 410 9.27 -8.12 -4.09
C PHE A 410 8.78 -7.68 -2.72
N GLU A 411 9.68 -7.18 -1.85
CA GLU A 411 9.30 -6.64 -0.54
C GLU A 411 8.56 -5.30 -0.64
N SER A 412 8.93 -4.48 -1.63
CA SER A 412 8.36 -3.17 -1.92
C SER A 412 8.09 -3.01 -3.42
N VAL A 413 7.43 -1.93 -3.83
CA VAL A 413 7.17 -1.67 -5.26
C VAL A 413 8.49 -1.31 -5.97
N PRO A 414 8.91 -2.05 -7.01
CA PRO A 414 10.15 -1.75 -7.74
C PRO A 414 9.99 -0.51 -8.65
N TRP A 415 10.62 0.60 -8.25
CA TRP A 415 10.56 1.88 -8.97
C TRP A 415 11.74 2.12 -9.94
N SER A 416 12.79 1.29 -9.90
CA SER A 416 13.98 1.38 -10.75
C SER A 416 14.21 0.06 -11.51
N ARG A 417 14.92 0.11 -12.64
CA ARG A 417 15.24 -1.10 -13.42
C ARG A 417 16.11 -2.10 -12.66
N GLU A 418 16.97 -1.60 -11.78
CA GLU A 418 17.79 -2.39 -10.87
C GLU A 418 16.91 -3.20 -9.88
N MET A 419 15.94 -2.56 -9.23
CA MET A 419 14.96 -3.27 -8.39
C MET A 419 14.16 -4.29 -9.20
N TRP A 420 13.76 -3.99 -10.44
CA TRP A 420 13.11 -4.96 -11.33
C TRP A 420 13.97 -6.17 -11.71
N SER A 421 15.31 -6.06 -11.60
CA SER A 421 16.24 -7.18 -11.79
C SER A 421 16.57 -7.96 -10.50
N LEU A 422 16.06 -7.51 -9.34
CA LEU A 422 16.33 -8.09 -8.03
C LEU A 422 15.03 -8.49 -7.28
N PRO A 423 14.21 -9.40 -7.83
CA PRO A 423 13.10 -10.01 -7.09
C PRO A 423 13.62 -10.91 -5.96
N LEU A 424 12.85 -11.02 -4.87
CA LEU A 424 13.10 -11.96 -3.77
C LEU A 424 13.01 -13.41 -4.26
N LEU A 425 12.00 -13.69 -5.09
CA LEU A 425 11.72 -15.00 -5.68
C LEU A 425 11.19 -14.83 -7.11
N THR A 426 11.59 -15.75 -7.98
CA THR A 426 11.14 -15.87 -9.37
C THR A 426 10.65 -17.29 -9.61
N HIS A 427 9.36 -17.45 -9.92
CA HIS A 427 8.73 -18.76 -10.17
C HIS A 427 8.16 -18.83 -11.59
N PRO A 428 8.62 -19.73 -12.47
CA PRO A 428 8.08 -19.86 -13.81
C PRO A 428 6.61 -20.27 -13.79
N LEU A 429 5.74 -19.58 -14.53
CA LEU A 429 4.29 -19.82 -14.58
C LEU A 429 3.97 -21.26 -15.03
N LEU A 430 4.76 -21.84 -15.95
CA LEU A 430 4.57 -23.24 -16.36
C LEU A 430 4.86 -24.24 -15.24
N ALA A 431 5.83 -23.94 -14.38
CA ALA A 431 6.23 -24.77 -13.25
C ALA A 431 5.46 -24.44 -11.96
N THR A 432 4.47 -23.54 -12.02
CA THR A 432 3.70 -23.07 -10.86
C THR A 432 2.23 -23.38 -11.00
N ARG A 433 1.59 -23.87 -9.94
CA ARG A 433 0.16 -24.21 -9.92
C ARG A 433 -0.55 -23.51 -8.77
N LEU A 434 -1.69 -22.89 -9.10
CA LEU A 434 -2.73 -22.54 -8.12
C LEU A 434 -3.35 -23.85 -7.59
N VAL A 435 -3.41 -24.02 -6.26
CA VAL A 435 -3.94 -25.25 -5.63
C VAL A 435 -5.08 -25.01 -4.62
N HIS A 436 -5.21 -23.79 -4.12
CA HIS A 436 -6.31 -23.38 -3.24
C HIS A 436 -6.71 -21.93 -3.56
N SER A 437 -7.99 -21.63 -3.38
CA SER A 437 -8.57 -20.29 -3.46
C SER A 437 -9.87 -20.28 -2.67
N GLY A 438 -9.96 -19.49 -1.61
CA GLY A 438 -11.18 -19.42 -0.81
C GLY A 438 -10.99 -18.71 0.54
N SER A 439 -11.88 -19.01 1.47
CA SER A 439 -11.74 -18.65 2.87
C SER A 439 -10.85 -19.67 3.58
N ALA A 440 -9.86 -19.20 4.35
CA ALA A 440 -8.93 -20.06 5.10
C ALA A 440 -9.63 -20.98 6.13
N ARG A 441 -10.87 -20.64 6.50
CA ARG A 441 -11.77 -21.52 7.27
C ARG A 441 -12.94 -21.92 6.37
N GLY A 442 -13.33 -23.20 6.38
CA GLY A 442 -14.32 -23.81 5.47
C GLY A 442 -15.78 -23.36 5.64
N SER A 443 -16.02 -22.13 6.09
CA SER A 443 -17.33 -21.49 6.21
C SER A 443 -17.17 -19.99 6.06
N PRO A 444 -17.98 -19.29 5.23
CA PRO A 444 -17.88 -17.85 5.00
C PRO A 444 -18.46 -17.04 6.18
N ALA A 445 -17.82 -17.15 7.34
CA ALA A 445 -18.06 -16.24 8.46
C ALA A 445 -17.39 -14.88 8.18
N GLN A 446 -18.00 -13.79 8.64
CA GLN A 446 -17.37 -12.47 8.59
C GLN A 446 -16.08 -12.50 9.45
N GLY A 447 -14.95 -12.14 8.83
CA GLY A 447 -13.62 -12.16 9.49
C GLY A 447 -12.77 -13.42 9.25
N ALA A 448 -13.09 -14.25 8.26
CA ALA A 448 -12.17 -15.30 7.79
C ALA A 448 -11.26 -14.77 6.65
N ASP A 449 -9.94 -15.02 6.74
CA ASP A 449 -8.98 -14.56 5.72
C ASP A 449 -9.31 -15.13 4.33
N LEU A 450 -9.31 -14.26 3.31
CA LEU A 450 -9.42 -14.66 1.92
C LEU A 450 -8.02 -14.98 1.40
N VAL A 451 -7.79 -16.23 1.01
CA VAL A 451 -6.47 -16.75 0.65
C VAL A 451 -6.48 -17.52 -0.67
N PHE A 452 -5.35 -17.46 -1.37
CA PHE A 452 -5.02 -18.42 -2.42
C PHE A 452 -3.63 -19.02 -2.16
N ALA A 453 -3.39 -20.22 -2.67
CA ALA A 453 -2.11 -20.90 -2.49
C ALA A 453 -1.50 -21.31 -3.83
N THR A 454 -0.21 -21.00 -4.01
CA THR A 454 0.60 -21.49 -5.14
C THR A 454 1.52 -22.61 -4.68
N ARG A 455 1.87 -23.50 -5.61
CA ARG A 455 2.94 -24.47 -5.45
C ARG A 455 3.85 -24.40 -6.67
N THR A 456 5.15 -24.32 -6.46
CA THR A 456 6.15 -24.22 -7.52
C THR A 456 7.02 -25.46 -7.53
N GLY A 457 7.07 -26.17 -8.65
CA GLY A 457 8.00 -27.27 -8.85
C GLY A 457 9.42 -26.73 -9.01
N THR A 458 10.34 -27.14 -8.14
CA THR A 458 11.76 -26.76 -8.18
C THR A 458 12.65 -27.99 -8.24
N GLY A 459 13.91 -27.83 -8.64
CA GLY A 459 14.89 -28.93 -8.62
C GLY A 459 15.19 -29.50 -7.22
N ARG A 460 14.62 -28.91 -6.15
CA ARG A 460 14.70 -29.38 -4.75
C ARG A 460 13.37 -29.94 -4.22
N GLY A 461 12.30 -29.99 -5.02
CA GLY A 461 10.99 -30.50 -4.61
C GLY A 461 9.84 -29.57 -5.00
N ILE A 462 8.99 -29.22 -4.04
CA ILE A 462 7.83 -28.34 -4.25
C ILE A 462 7.86 -27.21 -3.21
N GLU A 463 8.11 -25.99 -3.66
CA GLU A 463 7.93 -24.77 -2.86
C GLU A 463 6.42 -24.45 -2.78
N SER A 464 5.93 -23.83 -1.70
CA SER A 464 4.49 -23.62 -1.50
C SER A 464 4.23 -22.38 -0.66
N HIS A 465 3.44 -21.44 -1.21
CA HIS A 465 3.14 -20.14 -0.58
C HIS A 465 1.63 -19.96 -0.45
N ILE A 466 1.20 -19.34 0.64
CA ILE A 466 -0.20 -18.97 0.87
C ILE A 466 -0.24 -17.44 0.93
N PHE A 467 -1.06 -16.83 0.08
CA PHE A 467 -1.21 -15.39 -0.04
C PHE A 467 -2.62 -14.99 0.38
N ARG A 468 -2.71 -14.08 1.34
CA ARG A 468 -3.93 -13.37 1.70
C ARG A 468 -4.16 -12.19 0.77
N VAL A 469 -5.44 -11.94 0.48
CA VAL A 469 -6.00 -10.78 -0.22
C VAL A 469 -7.10 -10.13 0.63
N GLU A 470 -7.36 -8.85 0.42
CA GLU A 470 -8.31 -8.11 1.26
C GLU A 470 -9.77 -8.16 0.76
N THR A 471 -10.02 -8.51 -0.51
CA THR A 471 -11.39 -8.64 -1.06
C THR A 471 -11.59 -9.88 -1.92
N HIS A 472 -12.85 -10.31 -2.05
CA HIS A 472 -13.25 -11.34 -3.02
C HIS A 472 -12.99 -10.93 -4.48
N TRP A 473 -12.96 -9.63 -4.77
CA TRP A 473 -12.61 -9.14 -6.10
C TRP A 473 -11.12 -9.36 -6.39
N ASP A 474 -10.26 -9.03 -5.43
CA ASP A 474 -8.81 -9.30 -5.52
C ASP A 474 -8.55 -10.81 -5.65
N LEU A 475 -9.23 -11.64 -4.87
CA LEU A 475 -9.15 -13.10 -4.97
C LEU A 475 -9.49 -13.59 -6.38
N SER A 476 -10.59 -13.09 -6.96
CA SER A 476 -10.97 -13.44 -8.34
C SER A 476 -10.01 -12.87 -9.40
N SER A 477 -9.41 -11.71 -9.14
CA SER A 477 -8.45 -11.08 -10.06
C SER A 477 -7.14 -11.87 -10.11
N TRP A 478 -6.53 -12.13 -8.94
CA TRP A 478 -5.29 -12.89 -8.80
C TRP A 478 -5.39 -14.33 -9.31
N THR A 479 -6.42 -15.07 -8.90
CA THR A 479 -6.59 -16.47 -9.30
C THR A 479 -6.83 -16.62 -10.80
N ARG A 480 -7.63 -15.71 -11.39
CA ARG A 480 -7.83 -15.64 -12.85
C ARG A 480 -6.52 -15.27 -13.56
N ALA A 481 -5.80 -14.26 -13.09
CA ALA A 481 -4.56 -13.80 -13.69
C ALA A 481 -3.45 -14.87 -13.66
N LEU A 482 -3.37 -15.66 -12.59
CA LEU A 482 -2.44 -16.80 -12.47
C LEU A 482 -2.78 -17.91 -13.47
N VAL A 483 -4.05 -18.34 -13.55
CA VAL A 483 -4.47 -19.42 -14.47
C VAL A 483 -4.33 -18.98 -15.93
N GLN A 484 -4.83 -17.78 -16.28
CA GLN A 484 -4.70 -17.23 -17.63
C GLN A 484 -3.23 -16.94 -17.99
N GLY A 485 -2.41 -16.54 -17.02
CA GLY A 485 -0.96 -16.38 -17.18
C GLY A 485 -0.26 -17.70 -17.52
N ALA A 486 -0.54 -18.78 -16.79
CA ALA A 486 0.03 -20.10 -17.07
C ALA A 486 -0.43 -20.66 -18.43
N HIS A 487 -1.68 -20.40 -18.84
CA HIS A 487 -2.17 -20.75 -20.17
C HIS A 487 -1.49 -19.94 -21.27
N ALA A 488 -1.41 -18.60 -21.14
CA ALA A 488 -0.72 -17.74 -22.11
C ALA A 488 0.79 -18.05 -22.21
N ALA A 489 1.45 -18.32 -21.08
CA ALA A 489 2.84 -18.78 -21.05
C ALA A 489 3.01 -20.12 -21.80
N SER A 490 2.01 -21.01 -21.76
CA SER A 490 2.06 -22.29 -22.48
C SER A 490 2.05 -22.09 -24.00
N GLU A 491 1.22 -21.16 -24.49
CA GLU A 491 1.13 -20.84 -25.92
C GLU A 491 2.33 -20.02 -26.43
N LEU A 492 2.93 -19.22 -25.55
CA LEU A 492 4.12 -18.41 -25.84
C LEU A 492 5.42 -19.23 -25.87
N ILE A 493 5.64 -20.06 -24.86
CA ILE A 493 6.88 -20.84 -24.70
C ILE A 493 6.89 -22.06 -25.62
N LYS A 494 5.72 -22.70 -25.83
CA LYS A 494 5.46 -23.87 -26.70
C LYS A 494 6.22 -25.16 -26.40
N GLU A 495 7.46 -25.11 -25.94
CA GLU A 495 8.23 -26.29 -25.56
C GLU A 495 9.22 -26.02 -24.42
N VAL A 496 9.47 -27.05 -23.61
CA VAL A 496 10.46 -27.05 -22.52
C VAL A 496 11.30 -28.32 -22.68
N SER A 497 12.62 -28.18 -22.63
CA SER A 497 13.57 -29.29 -22.80
C SER A 497 14.46 -29.45 -21.57
N ILE A 498 14.68 -30.69 -21.16
CA ILE A 498 15.54 -31.07 -20.03
C ILE A 498 16.55 -32.12 -20.52
N GLY A 499 17.83 -31.95 -20.18
CA GLY A 499 18.86 -32.99 -20.36
C GLY A 499 18.75 -34.02 -19.24
N CYS A 500 18.81 -35.30 -19.57
CA CYS A 500 18.54 -36.40 -18.64
C CYS A 500 19.13 -37.71 -19.15
N THR A 501 19.31 -38.71 -18.29
CA THR A 501 19.79 -40.03 -18.70
C THR A 501 18.62 -41.02 -18.86
N LEU A 502 18.56 -41.70 -20.01
CA LEU A 502 17.62 -42.79 -20.31
C LEU A 502 18.44 -44.02 -20.75
N ASN A 503 18.21 -45.18 -20.15
CA ASN A 503 18.91 -46.43 -20.50
C ASN A 503 20.46 -46.30 -20.59
N ARG A 504 21.04 -45.51 -19.68
CA ARG A 504 22.49 -45.14 -19.63
C ARG A 504 23.00 -44.36 -20.86
N GLN A 505 22.12 -43.67 -21.58
CA GLN A 505 22.48 -42.71 -22.62
C GLN A 505 21.95 -41.33 -22.25
N ASP A 506 22.73 -40.30 -22.54
CA ASP A 506 22.30 -38.92 -22.33
C ASP A 506 21.37 -38.48 -23.47
N VAL A 507 20.19 -38.03 -23.07
CA VAL A 507 19.07 -37.69 -23.94
C VAL A 507 18.43 -36.39 -23.50
N ARG A 508 17.81 -35.69 -24.45
CA ARG A 508 17.03 -34.49 -24.18
C ARG A 508 15.55 -34.84 -24.26
N LEU A 509 14.86 -34.75 -23.13
CA LEU A 509 13.40 -34.89 -23.04
C LEU A 509 12.77 -33.51 -23.29
N THR A 510 12.10 -33.38 -24.43
CA THR A 510 11.34 -32.18 -24.81
C THR A 510 9.85 -32.43 -24.64
N LEU A 511 9.21 -31.64 -23.78
CA LEU A 511 7.76 -31.52 -23.70
C LEU A 511 7.35 -30.36 -24.62
N HIS A 512 6.46 -30.61 -25.58
CA HIS A 512 5.94 -29.59 -26.49
C HIS A 512 4.41 -29.51 -26.36
N TYR A 513 3.88 -28.30 -26.16
CA TYR A 513 2.48 -27.96 -25.90
C TYR A 513 1.47 -28.68 -26.83
N GLU A 514 1.75 -28.73 -28.13
CA GLU A 514 0.89 -29.42 -29.11
C GLU A 514 1.38 -30.83 -29.46
N LYS A 515 2.70 -31.00 -29.72
CA LYS A 515 3.28 -32.24 -30.28
C LYS A 515 3.46 -33.38 -29.27
N GLY A 516 3.31 -33.13 -27.97
CA GLY A 516 3.60 -34.10 -26.92
C GLY A 516 5.08 -34.19 -26.60
N PHE A 517 5.54 -35.41 -26.33
CA PHE A 517 6.89 -35.72 -25.91
C PHE A 517 7.78 -36.03 -27.13
N THR A 518 9.00 -35.49 -27.14
CA THR A 518 10.08 -35.94 -28.03
C THR A 518 11.31 -36.24 -27.18
N VAL A 519 11.97 -37.36 -27.45
CA VAL A 519 13.26 -37.71 -26.87
C VAL A 519 14.28 -37.69 -28.00
N THR A 520 15.30 -36.84 -27.91
CA THR A 520 16.48 -36.87 -28.80
C THR A 520 17.69 -37.36 -28.03
N ARG A 521 18.67 -37.98 -28.69
CA ARG A 521 20.00 -38.16 -28.09
C ARG A 521 20.66 -36.79 -27.90
N GLU A 522 21.33 -36.58 -26.77
CA GLU A 522 22.13 -35.36 -26.56
C GLU A 522 23.23 -35.29 -27.64
N PRO A 523 23.29 -34.23 -28.47
CA PRO A 523 24.22 -34.19 -29.60
C PRO A 523 25.65 -33.87 -29.16
N THR A 524 26.61 -34.65 -29.65
CA THR A 524 28.06 -34.38 -29.50
C THR A 524 28.59 -33.33 -30.48
N ASP A 525 27.76 -32.88 -31.43
CA ASP A 525 28.13 -32.06 -32.59
C ASP A 525 26.92 -31.18 -33.00
N PRO A 526 27.08 -29.93 -33.48
CA PRO A 526 26.00 -28.93 -33.47
C PRO A 526 24.90 -29.13 -34.54
N THR A 527 24.95 -30.22 -35.32
CA THR A 527 23.96 -30.57 -36.35
C THR A 527 22.63 -31.10 -35.79
N GLY A 528 22.56 -31.39 -34.48
CA GLY A 528 21.33 -31.70 -33.77
C GLY A 528 21.14 -33.19 -33.43
N GLY A 529 20.50 -33.46 -32.30
CA GLY A 529 20.34 -34.80 -31.76
C GLY A 529 19.33 -35.65 -32.54
N ALA A 530 19.71 -36.88 -32.88
CA ALA A 530 18.81 -37.84 -33.51
C ALA A 530 17.58 -38.11 -32.62
N VAL A 531 16.37 -38.05 -33.20
CA VAL A 531 15.12 -38.38 -32.50
C VAL A 531 15.08 -39.87 -32.23
N LEU A 532 15.04 -40.25 -30.96
CA LEU A 532 14.89 -41.64 -30.51
C LEU A 532 13.39 -42.00 -30.43
N PHE A 533 12.60 -41.13 -29.80
CA PHE A 533 11.18 -41.36 -29.55
C PHE A 533 10.34 -40.10 -29.75
N ARG A 534 9.08 -40.26 -30.16
CA ARG A 534 8.08 -39.19 -30.18
C ARG A 534 6.70 -39.76 -29.88
N TYR A 535 6.06 -39.24 -28.84
CA TYR A 535 4.74 -39.68 -28.39
C TYR A 535 3.81 -38.48 -28.17
N PRO A 536 2.63 -38.42 -28.82
CA PRO A 536 1.64 -37.39 -28.51
C PRO A 536 1.03 -37.63 -27.11
N TYR A 537 0.45 -36.61 -26.49
CA TYR A 537 -0.10 -36.72 -25.12
C TYR A 537 -1.14 -37.85 -24.98
N GLU A 538 -1.89 -38.11 -26.04
CA GLU A 538 -2.94 -39.12 -26.13
C GLU A 538 -2.39 -40.57 -26.11
N LYS A 539 -1.06 -40.75 -26.07
CA LYS A 539 -0.39 -42.04 -25.83
C LYS A 539 0.09 -42.24 -24.39
N LEU A 540 0.19 -41.20 -23.58
CA LEU A 540 0.64 -41.32 -22.19
C LEU A 540 -0.43 -42.05 -21.37
N LYS A 541 -0.12 -43.27 -20.92
CA LYS A 541 -1.00 -44.09 -20.07
C LYS A 541 -0.81 -43.79 -18.59
N MET A 542 0.44 -43.61 -18.18
CA MET A 542 0.83 -43.42 -16.79
C MET A 542 2.06 -42.50 -16.72
N SER A 543 2.06 -41.60 -15.75
CA SER A 543 3.22 -40.79 -15.37
C SER A 543 3.37 -40.80 -13.86
N ALA A 544 4.55 -41.14 -13.36
CA ALA A 544 4.91 -41.10 -11.94
C ALA A 544 6.28 -40.44 -11.74
N ASP A 545 6.60 -40.07 -10.50
CA ASP A 545 7.88 -39.47 -10.14
C ASP A 545 8.28 -39.84 -8.70
N ASP A 546 9.57 -40.01 -8.45
CA ASP A 546 10.08 -40.42 -7.12
C ASP A 546 10.25 -39.24 -6.13
N GLY A 547 9.95 -38.02 -6.55
CA GLY A 547 10.16 -36.78 -5.80
C GLY A 547 11.61 -36.32 -5.69
N ILE A 548 12.59 -37.08 -6.19
CA ILE A 548 14.03 -36.89 -5.96
C ILE A 548 14.76 -36.59 -7.27
N ARG A 549 14.64 -37.46 -8.29
CA ARG A 549 15.28 -37.28 -9.61
C ARG A 549 14.65 -38.05 -10.78
N ASN A 550 13.94 -39.15 -10.52
CA ASN A 550 13.45 -40.03 -11.57
C ASN A 550 12.01 -39.68 -11.98
N LEU A 551 11.80 -39.56 -13.29
CA LEU A 551 10.49 -39.41 -13.93
C LEU A 551 10.18 -40.68 -14.73
N TYR A 552 9.01 -41.27 -14.47
CA TYR A 552 8.54 -42.53 -15.06
C TYR A 552 7.39 -42.23 -16.02
N LEU A 553 7.51 -42.62 -17.29
CA LEU A 553 6.49 -42.39 -18.32
C LEU A 553 6.19 -43.69 -19.09
N ASP A 554 4.94 -44.17 -19.03
CA ASP A 554 4.46 -45.29 -19.87
C ASP A 554 3.62 -44.76 -21.04
N PHE A 555 4.03 -45.09 -22.26
CA PHE A 555 3.31 -44.77 -23.51
C PHE A 555 2.58 -45.98 -24.12
N GLY A 556 2.63 -47.13 -23.45
CA GLY A 556 2.01 -48.38 -23.88
C GLY A 556 2.63 -49.01 -25.12
N GLY A 557 3.88 -48.67 -25.42
CA GLY A 557 4.68 -49.27 -26.51
C GLY A 557 5.46 -50.50 -26.05
N PRO A 558 6.28 -51.09 -26.94
CA PRO A 558 7.14 -52.24 -26.60
C PRO A 558 8.24 -51.89 -25.59
N GLU A 559 8.60 -50.61 -25.47
CA GLU A 559 9.59 -50.11 -24.49
C GLU A 559 9.11 -50.24 -23.03
N GLY A 560 7.80 -50.36 -22.80
CA GLY A 560 7.20 -50.35 -21.46
C GLY A 560 7.31 -48.98 -20.75
N GLU A 561 7.58 -49.02 -19.44
CA GLU A 561 7.82 -47.84 -18.62
C GLU A 561 9.22 -47.27 -18.88
N MET A 562 9.28 -46.02 -19.35
CA MET A 562 10.53 -45.31 -19.58
C MET A 562 10.94 -44.54 -18.32
N VAL A 563 12.12 -44.84 -17.78
CA VAL A 563 12.69 -44.16 -16.61
C VAL A 563 13.72 -43.13 -17.04
N PHE A 564 13.43 -41.86 -16.79
CA PHE A 564 14.31 -40.72 -17.07
C PHE A 564 14.93 -40.21 -15.77
N ASP A 565 16.25 -40.27 -15.66
CA ASP A 565 16.99 -39.65 -14.56
C ASP A 565 17.28 -38.19 -14.92
N LEU A 566 16.55 -37.26 -14.28
CA LEU A 566 16.61 -35.82 -14.59
C LEU A 566 17.74 -35.09 -13.84
N HIS A 567 18.58 -35.82 -13.10
CA HIS A 567 19.67 -35.32 -12.26
C HIS A 567 19.26 -34.29 -11.19
N SER A 568 17.96 -34.04 -11.04
CA SER A 568 17.35 -32.97 -10.25
C SER A 568 15.86 -33.28 -10.02
N GLY A 569 15.24 -32.65 -9.02
CA GLY A 569 13.84 -32.94 -8.64
C GLY A 569 12.87 -32.87 -9.83
N PRO A 570 12.06 -33.92 -10.10
CA PRO A 570 11.23 -34.02 -11.31
C PRO A 570 10.01 -33.07 -11.35
N LYS A 571 9.72 -32.41 -10.23
CA LYS A 571 8.51 -31.59 -10.03
C LYS A 571 8.33 -30.43 -11.02
N PRO A 572 9.36 -29.70 -11.50
CA PRO A 572 9.17 -28.70 -12.56
C PRO A 572 8.59 -29.32 -13.83
N VAL A 573 9.09 -30.49 -14.25
CA VAL A 573 8.66 -31.19 -15.48
C VAL A 573 7.23 -31.69 -15.34
N VAL A 574 6.88 -32.27 -14.19
CA VAL A 574 5.51 -32.68 -13.87
C VAL A 574 4.54 -31.48 -13.87
N PHE A 575 4.97 -30.32 -13.38
CA PHE A 575 4.12 -29.12 -13.34
C PHE A 575 3.97 -28.50 -14.73
N VAL A 576 5.03 -28.44 -15.54
CA VAL A 576 4.99 -28.04 -16.96
C VAL A 576 4.03 -28.93 -17.76
N LEU A 577 4.10 -30.26 -17.57
CA LEU A 577 3.19 -31.23 -18.18
C LEU A 577 1.73 -30.91 -17.84
N HIS A 578 1.41 -30.67 -16.57
CA HIS A 578 0.06 -30.29 -16.16
C HIS A 578 -0.39 -28.93 -16.73
N SER A 579 0.50 -27.95 -16.83
CA SER A 579 0.21 -26.63 -17.40
C SER A 579 -0.11 -26.72 -18.89
N PHE A 580 0.71 -27.43 -19.67
CA PHE A 580 0.46 -27.69 -21.10
C PHE A 580 -0.84 -28.48 -21.32
N LEU A 581 -1.10 -29.53 -20.54
CA LEU A 581 -2.35 -30.30 -20.63
C LEU A 581 -3.57 -29.46 -20.27
N SER A 582 -3.51 -28.65 -19.21
CA SER A 582 -4.61 -27.76 -18.80
C SER A 582 -4.92 -26.73 -19.89
N ALA A 583 -3.89 -26.04 -20.41
CA ALA A 583 -4.06 -25.06 -21.49
C ALA A 583 -4.63 -25.71 -22.76
N LYS A 584 -4.13 -26.89 -23.15
CA LYS A 584 -4.62 -27.63 -24.33
C LYS A 584 -6.09 -28.02 -24.17
N LEU A 585 -6.50 -28.50 -22.99
CA LEU A 585 -7.90 -28.89 -22.70
C LEU A 585 -8.85 -27.69 -22.66
N THR A 586 -8.46 -26.58 -22.02
CA THR A 586 -9.25 -25.33 -22.01
C THR A 586 -9.38 -24.76 -23.43
N ARG A 587 -8.32 -24.76 -24.24
CA ARG A 587 -8.35 -24.33 -25.66
C ARG A 587 -9.26 -25.20 -26.53
N MET A 588 -9.43 -26.47 -26.19
CA MET A 588 -10.37 -27.39 -26.86
C MET A 588 -11.80 -27.31 -26.29
N GLY A 589 -12.08 -26.41 -25.34
CA GLY A 589 -13.40 -26.25 -24.72
C GLY A 589 -13.81 -27.41 -23.79
N LEU A 590 -12.86 -28.26 -23.38
CA LEU A 590 -13.10 -29.42 -22.52
C LEU A 590 -12.98 -29.11 -21.02
N LEU A 591 -12.57 -27.88 -20.68
CA LEU A 591 -12.55 -27.33 -19.33
C LEU A 591 -13.11 -25.90 -19.39
N THR A 592 -14.11 -25.60 -18.55
CA THR A 592 -14.81 -24.31 -18.42
C THR A 592 -14.46 -23.62 -17.11
#